data_AF-A0A4C1T642-F1
#
_entry.id   AF-A0A4C1T642-F1
#
_cell.length_a   1.000
_cell.length_b   1.000
_cell.length_c   1.000
_cell.angle_alpha   90.00
_cell.angle_beta   90.00
_cell.angle_gamma   90.00
#
_symmetry.space_group_name_H-M   'P 1'
#
loop_
_entity.id
_entity.type
_entity.pdbx_description
1 polymer ?
#
loop_
_entity_poly.entity_id
_entity_poly.type
_entity_poly.pdbx_seq_one_letter_code
_entity_poly.pdbx_strand_id
1 'polypeptide(L)'
;MYFGFSTSYRKGGHGGNGVPKYGGIGGQGGCVYLVAKDGVNLRTVEKSRRGLDEKIEVPVGVQIYDESGKLIADLNEPDSSCIAAGGGIGGCSGTNFLGKKGEHKVINLDLKLIADVGLVGFPNAGKSTFLKAISNAKPKIASYPFTTIRPQIGTVNYSDLRSITIADLPGLIEGAHANFGMGHKFLKHVERTRLLLFMVDIFGFQLSPQHEKRDCLENIFALNKELELYDPSLLENLVFYC
;
A
#
# COMPACT_ATOMS: atom_id res chain seq x y z
N MET A 1 -10.95 1.70 10.00
CA MET A 1 -10.22 0.74 9.15
C MET A 1 -8.79 1.25 9.05
N TYR A 2 -7.80 0.54 9.59
CA TYR A 2 -6.41 1.03 9.59
C TYR A 2 -5.81 0.91 8.19
N PHE A 3 -5.30 2.02 7.65
CA PHE A 3 -4.79 2.17 6.27
C PHE A 3 -3.58 1.28 5.89
N GLY A 4 -3.09 0.44 6.81
CA GLY A 4 -2.00 -0.50 6.55
C GLY A 4 -2.38 -1.97 6.77
N PHE A 5 -3.48 -2.27 7.47
CA PHE A 5 -3.71 -3.61 8.01
C PHE A 5 -4.94 -4.28 7.40
N SER A 6 -4.76 -5.45 6.78
CA SER A 6 -5.84 -6.28 6.26
C SER A 6 -5.70 -7.72 6.72
N THR A 7 -6.71 -8.21 7.44
CA THR A 7 -6.81 -9.63 7.80
C THR A 7 -7.52 -10.39 6.69
N SER A 8 -6.86 -11.41 6.16
CA SER A 8 -7.35 -12.21 5.04
C SER A 8 -7.34 -13.70 5.35
N TYR A 9 -8.44 -14.38 5.00
CA TYR A 9 -8.55 -15.84 5.09
C TYR A 9 -8.12 -16.46 3.76
N ARG A 10 -7.10 -17.32 3.78
CA ARG A 10 -6.60 -18.01 2.58
C ARG A 10 -6.74 -19.52 2.70
N LYS A 11 -7.15 -20.14 1.59
CA LYS A 11 -7.46 -21.56 1.52
C LYS A 11 -6.91 -22.15 0.24
N GLY A 12 -6.01 -23.13 0.37
CA GLY A 12 -5.54 -23.93 -0.75
C GLY A 12 -6.61 -24.88 -1.30
N GLY A 13 -6.45 -25.25 -2.57
CA GLY A 13 -7.24 -26.30 -3.22
C GLY A 13 -7.08 -27.65 -2.51
N HIS A 14 -8.11 -28.49 -2.56
CA HIS A 14 -8.04 -29.84 -2.01
C HIS A 14 -7.39 -30.79 -3.01
N GLY A 15 -6.58 -31.73 -2.52
CA GLY A 15 -6.05 -32.80 -3.35
C GLY A 15 -7.18 -33.75 -3.78
N GLY A 16 -7.15 -34.18 -5.04
CA GLY A 16 -8.07 -35.17 -5.56
C GLY A 16 -7.81 -36.55 -4.97
N ASN A 17 -8.84 -37.40 -4.93
CA ASN A 17 -8.66 -38.82 -4.63
C ASN A 17 -8.05 -39.53 -5.84
N GLY A 18 -7.21 -40.52 -5.58
CA GLY A 18 -6.74 -41.44 -6.61
C GLY A 18 -7.77 -42.52 -6.95
N VAL A 19 -7.46 -43.34 -7.93
CA VAL A 19 -8.30 -44.45 -8.39
C VAL A 19 -7.58 -45.79 -8.10
N PRO A 20 -7.86 -46.43 -6.94
CA PRO A 20 -7.14 -47.63 -6.51
C PRO A 20 -7.15 -48.76 -7.53
N LYS A 21 -8.29 -48.95 -8.20
CA LYS A 21 -8.52 -50.03 -9.18
C LYS A 21 -7.57 -49.99 -10.37
N TYR A 22 -7.05 -48.81 -10.72
CA TYR A 22 -6.13 -48.61 -11.85
C TYR A 22 -4.77 -48.07 -11.42
N GLY A 23 -4.49 -48.00 -10.11
CA GLY A 23 -3.29 -47.36 -9.58
C GLY A 23 -3.21 -45.84 -9.86
N GLY A 24 -4.33 -45.21 -10.21
CA GLY A 24 -4.37 -43.78 -10.56
C GLY A 24 -4.10 -42.90 -9.34
N ILE A 25 -3.22 -41.92 -9.47
CA ILE A 25 -2.89 -40.96 -8.41
C ILE A 25 -3.83 -39.75 -8.53
N GLY A 26 -4.33 -39.27 -7.41
CA GLY A 26 -5.17 -38.07 -7.36
C GLY A 26 -4.36 -36.80 -7.63
N GLY A 27 -4.98 -35.81 -8.29
CA GLY A 27 -4.32 -34.53 -8.58
C GLY A 27 -3.99 -33.73 -7.32
N GLN A 28 -2.91 -32.93 -7.36
CA GLN A 28 -2.60 -31.99 -6.30
C GLN A 28 -3.59 -30.82 -6.31
N GLY A 29 -3.96 -30.32 -5.13
CA GLY A 29 -4.74 -29.09 -5.00
C GLY A 29 -3.86 -27.87 -5.23
N GLY A 30 -4.41 -26.81 -5.82
CA GLY A 30 -3.68 -25.56 -6.09
C GLY A 30 -3.28 -24.79 -4.82
N CYS A 31 -2.13 -24.13 -4.86
CA CYS A 31 -1.63 -23.23 -3.82
C CYS A 31 -2.14 -21.79 -4.02
N VAL A 32 -2.21 -21.01 -2.94
CA VAL A 32 -2.47 -19.57 -3.00
C VAL A 32 -1.18 -18.83 -2.76
N TYR A 33 -0.77 -18.00 -3.72
CA TYR A 33 0.42 -17.16 -3.67
C TYR A 33 0.00 -15.70 -3.51
N LEU A 34 0.77 -14.94 -2.74
CA LEU A 34 0.74 -13.49 -2.77
C LEU A 34 1.88 -13.01 -3.65
N VAL A 35 1.60 -12.09 -4.57
CA VAL A 35 2.56 -11.55 -5.52
C VAL A 35 2.57 -10.04 -5.40
N ALA A 36 3.73 -9.46 -5.16
CA ALA A 36 3.91 -8.02 -5.05
C ALA A 36 3.79 -7.37 -6.43
N LYS A 37 2.89 -6.41 -6.58
CA LYS A 37 2.67 -5.67 -7.84
C LYS A 37 2.60 -4.18 -7.58
N ASP A 38 3.07 -3.42 -8.56
CA ASP A 38 2.99 -1.97 -8.54
C ASP A 38 1.57 -1.49 -8.87
N GLY A 39 0.97 -0.71 -7.97
CA GLY A 39 -0.35 -0.10 -8.22
C GLY A 39 -1.55 -0.95 -7.89
N VAL A 40 -1.34 -1.97 -7.07
CA VAL A 40 -2.41 -2.75 -6.47
C VAL A 40 -2.66 -2.22 -5.07
N ASN A 41 -3.93 -2.00 -4.73
CA ASN A 41 -4.34 -1.54 -3.40
C ASN A 41 -4.81 -2.73 -2.56
N LEU A 42 -4.56 -2.70 -1.25
CA LEU A 42 -4.96 -3.78 -0.33
C LEU A 42 -6.49 -4.01 -0.26
N ARG A 43 -7.29 -3.06 -0.79
CA ARG A 43 -8.76 -3.14 -0.84
C ARG A 43 -9.28 -4.09 -1.93
N THR A 44 -8.51 -4.34 -2.99
CA THR A 44 -8.97 -5.08 -4.18
C THR A 44 -8.65 -6.57 -4.10
N VAL A 45 -8.38 -7.10 -2.91
CA VAL A 45 -7.93 -8.49 -2.79
C VAL A 45 -9.12 -9.46 -2.84
N GLU A 46 -9.38 -10.01 -4.04
CA GLU A 46 -10.53 -10.87 -4.34
C GLU A 46 -10.47 -12.30 -3.72
N LYS A 47 -11.57 -13.06 -3.91
CA LYS A 47 -11.82 -14.44 -3.43
C LYS A 47 -11.60 -15.49 -4.54
N SER A 48 -11.22 -16.71 -4.12
CA SER A 48 -10.62 -17.75 -4.96
C SER A 48 -11.53 -18.64 -5.81
N ARG A 49 -10.94 -19.20 -6.87
CA ARG A 49 -11.46 -20.34 -7.67
C ARG A 49 -10.72 -21.64 -7.30
N ARG A 50 -11.42 -22.77 -7.26
CA ARG A 50 -10.89 -24.06 -6.77
C ARG A 50 -10.06 -24.80 -7.82
N GLY A 51 -8.92 -25.34 -7.41
CA GLY A 51 -8.20 -26.42 -8.12
C GLY A 51 -6.98 -26.00 -8.93
N LEU A 52 -6.79 -24.71 -9.20
CA LEU A 52 -5.58 -24.16 -9.81
C LEU A 52 -4.82 -23.30 -8.81
N ASP A 53 -3.52 -23.16 -9.04
CA ASP A 53 -2.70 -22.19 -8.32
C ASP A 53 -3.28 -20.79 -8.53
N GLU A 54 -3.46 -20.07 -7.44
CA GLU A 54 -4.03 -18.73 -7.43
C GLU A 54 -2.95 -17.72 -7.07
N LYS A 55 -2.85 -16.65 -7.84
CA LYS A 55 -1.98 -15.52 -7.53
C LYS A 55 -2.84 -14.35 -7.12
N ILE A 56 -2.60 -13.87 -5.92
CA ILE A 56 -3.27 -12.73 -5.33
C ILE A 56 -2.28 -11.58 -5.34
N GLU A 57 -2.64 -10.51 -6.03
CA GLU A 57 -1.78 -9.34 -6.11
C GLU A 57 -1.89 -8.51 -4.81
N VAL A 58 -0.74 -8.10 -4.29
CA VAL A 58 -0.63 -7.19 -3.15
C VAL A 58 0.32 -6.05 -3.48
N PRO A 59 0.15 -4.86 -2.89
CA PRO A 59 1.13 -3.79 -3.07
C PRO A 59 2.52 -4.22 -2.60
N VAL A 60 3.54 -3.67 -3.23
CA VAL A 60 4.91 -3.84 -2.76
C VAL A 60 5.13 -3.08 -1.45
N GLY A 61 5.93 -3.64 -0.55
CA GLY A 61 6.17 -3.15 0.82
C GLY A 61 5.23 -3.75 1.88
N VAL A 62 4.52 -4.83 1.54
CA VAL A 62 3.63 -5.57 2.44
C VAL A 62 4.43 -6.60 3.23
N GLN A 63 4.26 -6.58 4.55
CA GLN A 63 4.68 -7.62 5.47
C GLN A 63 3.51 -8.56 5.75
N ILE A 64 3.80 -9.84 5.83
CA ILE A 64 2.79 -10.89 5.97
C ILE A 64 3.06 -11.61 7.28
N TYR A 65 2.07 -11.60 8.15
CA TYR A 65 2.12 -12.23 9.46
C TYR A 65 1.11 -13.37 9.54
N ASP A 66 1.43 -14.40 10.34
CA ASP A 66 0.44 -15.39 10.73
C ASP A 66 -0.49 -14.87 11.84
N GLU A 67 -1.47 -15.69 12.24
CA GLU A 67 -2.39 -15.42 13.35
C GLU A 67 -1.68 -15.14 14.68
N SER A 68 -0.49 -15.72 14.89
CA SER A 68 0.30 -15.54 16.11
C SER A 68 1.15 -14.26 16.10
N GLY A 69 1.15 -13.52 14.98
CA GLY A 69 1.98 -12.33 14.77
C GLY A 69 3.41 -12.62 14.33
N LYS A 70 3.72 -13.86 13.94
CA LYS A 70 5.04 -14.22 13.39
C LYS A 70 5.12 -13.78 11.93
N LEU A 71 6.20 -13.09 11.57
CA LEU A 71 6.48 -12.69 10.20
C LEU A 71 6.74 -13.93 9.33
N ILE A 72 5.93 -14.10 8.28
CA ILE A 72 6.04 -15.16 7.27
C ILE A 72 6.92 -14.69 6.11
N ALA A 73 6.66 -13.48 5.60
CA ALA A 73 7.33 -12.92 4.43
C ALA A 73 7.28 -11.39 4.42
N ASP A 74 8.25 -10.77 3.74
CA ASP A 74 8.32 -9.33 3.51
C ASP A 74 8.50 -9.09 2.00
N LEU A 75 7.47 -8.56 1.35
CA LEU A 75 7.39 -8.43 -0.10
C LEU A 75 7.83 -7.03 -0.54
N ASN A 76 9.14 -6.77 -0.49
CA ASN A 76 9.74 -5.47 -0.80
C ASN A 76 10.24 -5.32 -2.24
N GLU A 77 10.03 -6.29 -3.13
CA GLU A 77 10.45 -6.23 -4.54
C GLU A 77 9.27 -6.50 -5.48
N PRO A 78 9.18 -5.86 -6.66
CA PRO A 78 8.12 -6.16 -7.61
C PRO A 78 8.26 -7.62 -8.06
N ASP A 79 7.13 -8.28 -8.25
CA ASP A 79 7.04 -9.70 -8.62
C ASP A 79 7.59 -10.68 -7.56
N SER A 80 8.09 -10.18 -6.42
CA SER A 80 8.37 -11.05 -5.27
C SER A 80 7.08 -11.73 -4.81
N SER A 81 7.18 -13.00 -4.42
CA SER A 81 6.01 -13.77 -4.05
C SER A 81 6.27 -14.70 -2.88
N CYS A 82 5.19 -15.04 -2.17
CA CYS A 82 5.23 -16.03 -1.11
C CYS A 82 3.96 -16.89 -1.12
N ILE A 83 4.06 -18.10 -0.56
CA ILE A 83 2.90 -18.99 -0.40
C ILE A 83 2.10 -18.54 0.82
N ALA A 84 0.85 -18.13 0.60
CA ALA A 84 -0.09 -17.79 1.65
C ALA A 84 -0.82 -19.01 2.21
N ALA A 85 -1.16 -19.97 1.35
CA ALA A 85 -1.77 -21.24 1.75
C ALA A 85 -1.36 -22.36 0.78
N GLY A 86 -0.79 -23.44 1.31
CA GLY A 86 -0.41 -24.62 0.54
C GLY A 86 -1.62 -25.43 0.04
N GLY A 87 -1.51 -25.99 -1.16
CA GLY A 87 -2.48 -26.93 -1.71
C GLY A 87 -2.46 -28.31 -1.04
N GLY A 88 -3.57 -29.03 -1.12
CA GLY A 88 -3.71 -30.37 -0.56
C GLY A 88 -3.01 -31.43 -1.41
N ILE A 89 -2.34 -32.39 -0.78
CA ILE A 89 -1.66 -33.49 -1.47
C ILE A 89 -2.69 -34.43 -2.09
N GLY A 90 -2.51 -34.81 -3.35
CA GLY A 90 -3.35 -35.78 -4.04
C GLY A 90 -3.19 -37.21 -3.50
N GLY A 91 -4.25 -38.01 -3.58
CA GLY A 91 -4.27 -39.35 -3.00
C GLY A 91 -3.40 -40.34 -3.77
N CYS A 92 -2.52 -41.07 -3.09
CA CYS A 92 -1.68 -42.13 -3.67
C CYS A 92 -1.79 -43.42 -2.85
N SER A 93 -1.09 -44.48 -3.27
CA SER A 93 -1.08 -45.76 -2.55
C SER A 93 -0.71 -45.61 -1.07
N GLY A 94 0.22 -44.70 -0.74
CA GLY A 94 0.61 -44.38 0.64
C GLY A 94 -0.44 -43.61 1.46
N THR A 95 -1.48 -43.05 0.84
CA THR A 95 -2.60 -42.36 1.52
C THR A 95 -3.93 -43.08 1.33
N ASN A 96 -3.93 -44.37 0.99
CA ASN A 96 -5.13 -45.14 0.62
C ASN A 96 -5.93 -44.48 -0.51
N PHE A 97 -5.23 -43.81 -1.44
CA PHE A 97 -5.80 -43.03 -2.54
C PHE A 97 -6.72 -41.89 -2.09
N LEU A 98 -6.68 -41.48 -0.81
CA LEU A 98 -7.42 -40.33 -0.31
C LEU A 98 -6.55 -39.07 -0.41
N GLY A 99 -7.08 -38.04 -1.06
CA GLY A 99 -6.47 -36.72 -1.10
C GLY A 99 -6.59 -36.00 0.25
N LYS A 100 -5.64 -35.11 0.54
CA LYS A 100 -5.65 -34.27 1.73
C LYS A 100 -6.29 -32.91 1.46
N LYS A 101 -6.87 -32.31 2.50
CA LYS A 101 -7.38 -30.94 2.43
C LYS A 101 -6.21 -29.97 2.24
N GLY A 102 -6.46 -28.91 1.47
CA GLY A 102 -5.53 -27.78 1.38
C GLY A 102 -5.40 -27.04 2.70
N GLU A 103 -4.30 -26.34 2.85
CA GLU A 103 -4.00 -25.54 4.03
C GLU A 103 -5.02 -24.41 4.18
N HIS A 104 -5.36 -24.14 5.42
CA HIS A 104 -6.19 -23.02 5.84
C HIS A 104 -5.35 -22.15 6.78
N LYS A 105 -5.16 -20.89 6.39
CA LYS A 105 -4.41 -19.91 7.19
C LYS A 105 -5.15 -18.59 7.21
N VAL A 106 -5.27 -17.97 8.37
CA VAL A 106 -5.48 -16.53 8.44
C VAL A 106 -4.13 -15.86 8.44
N ILE A 107 -4.03 -14.83 7.61
CA ILE A 107 -2.83 -14.02 7.48
C ILE A 107 -3.20 -12.55 7.64
N ASN A 108 -2.29 -11.81 8.23
CA ASN A 108 -2.39 -10.37 8.36
C ASN A 108 -1.40 -9.72 7.39
N LEU A 109 -1.91 -8.86 6.52
CA LEU A 109 -1.12 -8.06 5.61
C LEU A 109 -0.94 -6.69 6.23
N ASP A 110 0.31 -6.29 6.45
CA ASP A 110 0.66 -4.97 6.96
C ASP A 110 1.50 -4.22 5.92
N LEU A 111 0.93 -3.19 5.31
CA LEU A 111 1.65 -2.31 4.38
C LEU A 111 2.43 -1.27 5.17
N LYS A 112 3.76 -1.25 5.00
CA LYS A 112 4.60 -0.23 5.64
C LYS A 112 4.18 1.17 5.20
N LEU A 113 3.72 1.96 6.17
CA LEU A 113 3.50 3.38 6.00
C LEU A 113 4.85 4.10 5.81
N ILE A 114 4.82 5.16 5.01
CA ILE A 114 5.98 6.03 4.80
C ILE A 114 6.09 7.01 5.96
N ALA A 115 4.97 7.58 6.38
CA ALA A 115 4.89 8.51 7.50
C ALA A 115 3.48 8.52 8.09
N ASP A 116 3.34 9.01 9.32
CA ASP A 116 2.04 9.22 9.95
C ASP A 116 1.27 10.35 9.24
N VAL A 117 1.97 11.42 8.87
CA VAL A 117 1.41 12.61 8.21
C VAL A 117 2.11 12.87 6.87
N GLY A 118 1.33 13.08 5.80
CA GLY A 118 1.82 13.56 4.52
C GLY A 118 1.52 15.05 4.33
N LEU A 119 2.55 15.86 4.06
CA LEU A 119 2.36 17.26 3.67
C LEU A 119 1.99 17.34 2.18
N VAL A 120 0.88 18.01 1.87
CA VAL A 120 0.35 18.15 0.52
C VAL A 120 0.13 19.63 0.23
N GLY A 121 0.43 20.09 -0.98
CA GLY A 121 0.24 21.49 -1.37
C GLY A 121 1.12 21.87 -2.55
N PHE A 122 0.83 23.03 -3.14
CA PHE A 122 1.55 23.53 -4.31
C PHE A 122 3.05 23.76 -4.03
N PRO A 123 3.90 23.80 -5.08
CA PRO A 123 5.27 24.29 -4.96
C PRO A 123 5.32 25.61 -4.18
N ASN A 124 6.38 25.80 -3.40
CA ASN A 124 6.58 27.02 -2.59
C ASN A 124 5.56 27.32 -1.49
N ALA A 125 4.54 26.47 -1.25
CA ALA A 125 3.62 26.60 -0.12
C ALA A 125 4.27 26.43 1.28
N GLY A 126 5.60 26.42 1.37
CA GLY A 126 6.33 26.32 2.64
C GLY A 126 6.50 24.91 3.19
N LYS A 127 6.09 23.84 2.48
CA LYS A 127 6.16 22.43 2.96
C LYS A 127 7.49 22.03 3.58
N SER A 128 8.58 22.13 2.82
CA SER A 128 9.90 21.72 3.34
C SER A 128 10.41 22.66 4.44
N THR A 129 9.99 23.93 4.44
CA THR A 129 10.31 24.90 5.50
C THR A 129 9.60 24.54 6.80
N PHE A 130 8.30 24.22 6.73
CA PHE A 130 7.50 23.75 7.85
C PHE A 130 8.05 22.43 8.41
N LEU A 131 8.35 21.46 7.54
CA LEU A 131 8.94 20.18 7.97
C LEU A 131 10.25 20.38 8.75
N LYS A 132 11.12 21.29 8.29
CA LYS A 132 12.37 21.63 9.00
C LYS A 132 12.12 22.35 10.32
N ALA A 133 11.09 23.18 10.40
CA ALA A 133 10.78 23.97 11.59
C ALA A 133 10.22 23.11 12.73
N ILE A 134 9.36 22.14 12.41
CA ILE A 134 8.72 21.27 13.41
C ILE A 134 9.54 20.03 13.76
N SER A 135 10.43 19.60 12.87
CA SER A 135 11.23 18.41 13.09
C SER A 135 12.40 18.74 14.03
N ASN A 136 12.40 18.11 15.20
CA ASN A 136 13.49 18.21 16.18
C ASN A 136 14.83 17.64 15.66
N ALA A 137 14.78 16.90 14.55
CA ALA A 137 15.94 16.37 13.84
C ALA A 137 16.02 16.90 12.41
N LYS A 138 17.23 16.94 11.83
CA LYS A 138 17.38 17.25 10.40
C LYS A 138 16.55 16.24 9.58
N PRO A 139 15.66 16.70 8.68
CA PRO A 139 14.89 15.80 7.83
C PRO A 139 15.81 14.84 7.09
N LYS A 140 15.49 13.55 7.13
CA LYS A 140 16.26 12.49 6.46
C LYS A 140 15.60 12.17 5.13
N ILE A 141 16.42 11.97 4.11
CA ILE A 141 15.94 11.48 2.82
C ILE A 141 15.72 9.98 2.98
N ALA A 142 14.48 9.53 2.83
CA ALA A 142 14.15 8.13 2.98
C ALA A 142 14.19 7.41 1.62
N SER A 143 14.84 6.24 1.59
CA SER A 143 14.89 5.37 0.42
C SER A 143 13.97 4.18 0.63
N TYR A 144 12.67 4.38 0.37
CA TYR A 144 11.76 3.24 0.30
C TYR A 144 11.90 2.58 -1.07
N PRO A 145 11.82 1.25 -1.12
CA PRO A 145 11.76 0.59 -2.40
C PRO A 145 10.48 1.12 -3.10
N PHE A 146 10.56 1.43 -4.40
CA PHE A 146 9.48 2.00 -5.25
C PHE A 146 9.23 3.51 -5.20
N THR A 147 9.90 4.28 -4.34
CA THR A 147 9.86 5.75 -4.48
C THR A 147 10.79 6.18 -5.63
N THR A 148 10.25 6.67 -6.75
CA THR A 148 11.09 7.37 -7.76
C THR A 148 11.55 8.73 -7.26
N ILE A 149 10.77 9.36 -6.38
CA ILE A 149 11.12 10.61 -5.70
C ILE A 149 11.21 10.31 -4.22
N ARG A 150 12.40 10.49 -3.64
CA ARG A 150 12.65 10.20 -2.23
C ARG A 150 12.00 11.30 -1.36
N PRO A 151 11.00 10.97 -0.52
CA PRO A 151 10.40 11.95 0.36
C PRO A 151 11.41 12.38 1.45
N GLN A 152 11.27 13.62 1.90
CA GLN A 152 11.96 14.07 3.11
C GLN A 152 11.09 13.72 4.31
N ILE A 153 11.66 13.01 5.29
CA ILE A 153 10.96 12.62 6.50
C ILE A 153 11.54 13.38 7.69
N GLY A 154 10.68 14.07 8.41
CA GLY A 154 10.94 14.67 9.71
C GLY A 154 10.29 13.84 10.82
N THR A 155 10.83 13.95 12.03
CA THR A 155 10.26 13.31 13.22
C THR A 155 10.08 14.35 14.31
N VAL A 156 8.86 14.44 14.82
CA VAL A 156 8.50 15.29 15.95
C VAL A 156 8.42 14.39 17.18
N ASN A 157 9.24 14.69 18.19
CA ASN A 157 9.26 13.95 19.44
C ASN A 157 8.55 14.76 20.53
N TYR A 158 7.65 14.12 21.26
CA TYR A 158 6.90 14.69 22.37
C TYR A 158 7.54 14.31 23.71
N SER A 159 7.27 15.08 24.75
CA SER A 159 7.84 14.88 26.10
C SER A 159 7.38 13.57 26.76
N ASP A 160 6.28 12.99 26.29
CA ASP A 160 5.75 11.70 26.75
C ASP A 160 6.27 10.51 25.93
N LEU A 161 7.41 10.68 25.27
CA LEU A 161 8.10 9.67 24.46
C LEU A 161 7.34 9.24 23.19
N ARG A 162 6.21 9.87 22.85
CA ARG A 162 5.58 9.66 21.55
C ARG A 162 6.36 10.37 20.45
N SER A 163 6.37 9.77 19.26
CA SER A 163 6.96 10.36 18.07
C SER A 163 5.96 10.33 16.92
N ILE A 164 5.90 11.40 16.14
CA ILE A 164 5.11 11.48 14.91
C ILE A 164 6.07 11.69 13.75
N THR A 165 5.91 10.86 12.71
CA THR A 165 6.66 10.99 11.46
C THR A 165 5.88 11.80 10.44
N ILE A 166 6.54 12.73 9.78
CA ILE A 166 5.93 13.64 8.80
C ILE A 166 6.76 13.55 7.52
N ALA A 167 6.11 13.29 6.39
CA ALA A 167 6.75 13.26 5.08
C ALA A 167 6.35 14.48 4.26
N ASP A 168 7.34 15.17 3.69
CA ASP A 168 7.12 16.11 2.58
C ASP A 168 6.92 15.28 1.31
N LEU A 169 5.66 15.17 0.90
CA LEU A 169 5.29 14.49 -0.32
C LEU A 169 5.54 15.50 -1.47
N PRO A 170 6.44 15.20 -2.43
CA PRO A 170 6.77 16.12 -3.53
C PRO A 170 5.50 16.56 -4.25
N GLY A 171 5.17 17.85 -4.12
CA GLY A 171 3.79 18.35 -4.21
C GLY A 171 2.94 17.84 -5.37
N LEU A 172 1.62 17.81 -5.13
CA LEU A 172 0.61 17.84 -6.18
C LEU A 172 0.93 19.03 -7.10
N ILE A 173 1.65 18.74 -8.19
CA ILE A 173 1.81 19.70 -9.28
C ILE A 173 0.51 19.69 -10.06
N GLU A 174 0.10 20.86 -10.54
CA GLU A 174 -1.03 20.97 -11.45
C GLU A 174 -0.89 19.95 -12.59
N GLY A 175 -1.92 19.13 -12.76
CA GLY A 175 -1.89 18.06 -13.75
C GLY A 175 -1.16 16.81 -13.27
N ALA A 176 -1.00 16.58 -11.96
CA ALA A 176 -0.59 15.28 -11.43
C ALA A 176 -1.54 14.14 -11.86
N HIS A 177 -2.83 14.46 -12.06
CA HIS A 177 -3.81 13.55 -12.65
C HIS A 177 -3.60 13.32 -14.16
N ALA A 178 -3.05 14.30 -14.89
CA ALA A 178 -2.90 14.31 -16.35
C ALA A 178 -1.53 13.82 -16.85
N ASN A 179 -0.48 13.88 -16.02
CA ASN A 179 0.87 13.47 -16.39
C ASN A 179 1.09 11.96 -16.21
N PHE A 180 0.99 11.23 -17.32
CA PHE A 180 1.34 9.83 -17.46
C PHE A 180 2.72 9.53 -16.82
N GLY A 181 2.72 8.74 -15.74
CA GLY A 181 3.91 8.06 -15.20
C GLY A 181 4.47 8.60 -13.88
N MET A 182 4.42 9.92 -13.62
CA MET A 182 4.98 10.51 -12.38
C MET A 182 3.93 10.80 -11.30
N GLY A 183 2.77 11.35 -11.67
CA GLY A 183 1.71 11.68 -10.70
C GLY A 183 1.07 10.46 -10.06
N HIS A 184 0.85 9.40 -10.85
CA HIS A 184 0.31 8.13 -10.35
C HIS A 184 1.25 7.40 -9.39
N LYS A 185 2.57 7.58 -9.53
CA LYS A 185 3.55 7.08 -8.56
C LYS A 185 3.52 7.92 -7.30
N PHE A 186 3.49 9.24 -7.41
CA PHE A 186 3.41 10.16 -6.28
C PHE A 186 2.21 9.87 -5.36
N LEU A 187 1.02 9.73 -5.95
CA LEU A 187 -0.23 9.57 -5.20
C LEU A 187 -0.31 8.23 -4.46
N LYS A 188 0.39 7.18 -4.91
CA LYS A 188 0.57 5.95 -4.11
C LYS A 188 1.32 6.18 -2.80
N HIS A 189 2.14 7.24 -2.69
CA HIS A 189 2.83 7.58 -1.45
C HIS A 189 1.88 8.31 -0.48
N VAL A 190 0.93 9.07 -1.00
CA VAL A 190 -0.17 9.68 -0.23
C VAL A 190 -1.00 8.59 0.45
N GLU A 191 -1.32 7.50 -0.26
CA GLU A 191 -2.02 6.33 0.30
C GLU A 191 -1.25 5.64 1.44
N ARG A 192 0.08 5.80 1.50
CA ARG A 192 0.94 5.26 2.57
C ARG A 192 1.14 6.25 3.73
N THR A 193 0.22 7.20 3.89
CA THR A 193 0.14 8.11 5.04
C THR A 193 -1.24 8.02 5.70
N ARG A 194 -1.30 8.24 7.02
CA ARG A 194 -2.56 8.11 7.78
C ARG A 194 -3.40 9.38 7.77
N LEU A 195 -2.73 10.52 7.62
CA LEU A 195 -3.31 11.86 7.69
C LEU A 195 -2.64 12.73 6.63
N LEU A 196 -3.45 13.57 5.98
CA LEU A 196 -2.94 14.55 5.02
C LEU A 196 -3.06 15.95 5.60
N LEU A 197 -1.95 16.68 5.61
CA LEU A 197 -1.90 18.07 6.00
C LEU A 197 -1.68 18.93 4.76
N PHE A 198 -2.72 19.68 4.40
CA PHE A 198 -2.73 20.59 3.27
C PHE A 198 -2.10 21.90 3.67
N MET A 199 -1.00 22.26 3.03
CA MET A 199 -0.32 23.53 3.20
C MET A 199 -0.70 24.48 2.06
N VAL A 200 -1.33 25.60 2.43
CA VAL A 200 -1.84 26.57 1.47
C VAL A 200 -1.26 27.95 1.77
N ASP A 201 -0.73 28.60 0.73
CA ASP A 201 -0.27 29.99 0.86
C ASP A 201 -1.48 30.94 0.87
N ILE A 202 -1.62 31.72 1.94
CA ILE A 202 -2.67 32.72 2.14
C ILE A 202 -2.60 33.82 1.07
N PHE A 203 -1.40 34.12 0.56
CA PHE A 203 -1.19 35.11 -0.50
C PHE A 203 -1.50 34.58 -1.90
N GLY A 204 -1.96 33.33 -1.98
CA GLY A 204 -2.25 32.64 -3.22
C GLY A 204 -1.03 31.97 -3.84
N PHE A 205 -1.20 31.41 -5.03
CA PHE A 205 -0.14 30.71 -5.75
C PHE A 205 -0.15 31.08 -7.23
N GLN A 206 1.03 31.16 -7.82
CA GLN A 206 1.21 31.33 -9.25
C GLN A 206 2.37 30.43 -9.71
N LEU A 207 2.06 29.44 -10.56
CA LEU A 207 3.05 28.46 -11.01
C LEU A 207 4.12 29.10 -11.90
N SER A 208 3.70 29.97 -12.82
CA SER A 208 4.59 30.74 -13.69
C SER A 208 3.94 32.07 -14.10
N PRO A 209 4.70 33.05 -14.63
CA PRO A 209 4.15 34.33 -15.08
C PRO A 209 3.04 34.21 -16.16
N GLN A 210 2.97 33.06 -16.83
CA GLN A 210 1.96 32.75 -17.85
C GLN A 210 0.66 32.17 -17.27
N HIS A 211 0.69 31.70 -16.02
CA HIS A 211 -0.49 31.17 -15.33
C HIS A 211 -1.16 32.29 -14.53
N GLU A 212 -2.49 32.25 -14.45
CA GLU A 212 -3.25 33.16 -13.59
C GLU A 212 -2.89 32.92 -12.12
N LYS A 213 -2.74 34.02 -11.37
CA LYS A 213 -2.50 33.93 -9.94
C LYS A 213 -3.80 33.50 -9.26
N ARG A 214 -3.75 32.35 -8.58
CA ARG A 214 -4.87 31.84 -7.80
C ARG A 214 -4.85 32.39 -6.40
N ASP A 215 -6.02 32.64 -5.84
CA ASP A 215 -6.16 32.95 -4.44
C ASP A 215 -6.09 31.68 -3.55
N CYS A 216 -6.15 31.87 -2.23
CA CYS A 216 -6.07 30.78 -1.26
C CYS A 216 -7.24 29.77 -1.41
N LEU A 217 -8.46 30.26 -1.67
CA LEU A 217 -9.63 29.40 -1.81
C LEU A 217 -9.55 28.58 -3.09
N GLU A 218 -9.17 29.20 -4.20
CA GLU A 218 -8.96 28.54 -5.48
C GLU A 218 -7.88 27.45 -5.38
N ASN A 219 -6.83 27.68 -4.58
CA ASN A 219 -5.83 26.66 -4.31
C ASN A 219 -6.40 25.47 -3.54
N ILE A 220 -7.21 25.71 -2.50
CA ILE A 220 -7.89 24.65 -1.75
C ILE A 220 -8.80 23.83 -2.67
N PHE A 221 -9.61 24.49 -3.50
CA PHE A 221 -10.48 23.82 -4.47
C PHE A 221 -9.69 23.00 -5.48
N ALA A 222 -8.59 23.54 -6.00
CA ALA A 222 -7.74 22.83 -6.95
C ALA A 222 -7.13 21.57 -6.32
N LEU A 223 -6.58 21.66 -5.11
CA LEU A 223 -5.98 20.51 -4.41
C LEU A 223 -7.01 19.42 -4.10
N ASN A 224 -8.20 19.80 -3.64
CA ASN A 224 -9.28 18.84 -3.38
C ASN A 224 -9.75 18.15 -4.66
N LYS A 225 -9.91 18.91 -5.75
CA LYS A 225 -10.30 18.37 -7.05
C LYS A 225 -9.26 17.40 -7.58
N GLU A 226 -7.97 17.68 -7.42
CA GLU A 226 -6.91 16.76 -7.83
C GLU A 226 -6.90 15.45 -7.02
N LEU A 227 -7.13 15.51 -5.71
CA LEU A 227 -7.31 14.30 -4.91
C LEU A 227 -8.54 13.49 -5.34
N GLU A 228 -9.67 14.17 -5.55
CA GLU A 228 -10.93 13.53 -5.96
C GLU A 228 -10.79 12.83 -7.32
N LEU A 229 -10.12 13.48 -8.27
CA LEU A 229 -9.85 12.90 -9.60
C LEU A 229 -8.92 11.69 -9.56
N TYR A 230 -8.09 11.56 -8.52
CA TYR A 230 -7.21 10.40 -8.36
C TYR A 230 -7.89 9.24 -7.64
N ASP A 231 -8.35 9.47 -6.41
CA ASP A 231 -9.07 8.49 -5.61
C ASP A 231 -10.00 9.24 -4.65
N PRO A 232 -11.32 9.19 -4.88
CA PRO A 232 -12.31 9.83 -4.03
C PRO A 232 -12.22 9.41 -2.56
N SER A 233 -11.72 8.19 -2.28
CA SER A 233 -11.60 7.68 -0.91
C SER A 233 -10.47 8.34 -0.11
N LEU A 234 -9.56 9.09 -0.76
CA LEU A 234 -8.55 9.89 -0.06
C LEU A 234 -9.16 11.10 0.64
N LEU A 235 -10.32 11.59 0.21
CA LEU A 235 -11.06 12.66 0.89
C LEU A 235 -11.74 12.16 2.17
N GLU A 236 -11.91 10.84 2.33
CA GLU A 236 -12.36 10.24 3.59
C GLU A 236 -11.24 10.21 4.65
N ASN A 237 -9.98 10.46 4.26
CA ASN A 237 -8.90 10.63 5.22
C ASN A 237 -9.12 11.89 6.06
N LEU A 238 -8.51 11.90 7.25
CA LEU A 238 -8.40 13.13 8.03
C LEU A 238 -7.54 14.14 7.24
N VAL A 239 -8.21 15.13 6.65
CA VAL A 239 -7.58 16.25 5.95
C VAL A 239 -7.62 17.47 6.85
N PHE A 240 -6.47 18.07 7.09
CA PHE A 240 -6.33 19.34 7.81
C PHE A 240 -5.74 20.40 6.89
N TYR A 241 -6.18 21.64 7.02
CA TYR A 241 -5.63 22.78 6.28
C TYR A 241 -4.79 23.63 7.24
N CYS A 242 -3.59 23.99 6.79
CA CYS A 242 -2.63 24.82 7.52
C CYS A 242 -2.12 25.95 6.63
#